data_AF-A0A316J2S7-F1
#
_entry.id   AF-A0A316J2S7-F1
#
_cell.length_a   1.000
_cell.length_b   1.000
_cell.length_c   1.000
_cell.angle_alpha   90.00
_cell.angle_beta   90.00
_cell.angle_gamma   90.00
#
_symmetry.space_group_name_H-M   'P 1'
#
loop_
_entity.id
_entity.type
_entity.pdbx_description
1 polymer ?
#
loop_
_entity_poly.entity_id
_entity_poly.type
_entity_poly.pdbx_seq_one_letter_code
_entity_poly.pdbx_strand_id
1 'polypeptide(L)'
;MVVNKGTWRNTRQYNFEEEYRRKKAARQKRIARERVVRIQKMLWWPTITVMILVLATLIVWRPLQSVRIDSVWDGIRHLTSAPNCNAARAVGLAPARRGQPGYWPSHDADNDGVACEPWPR
;
A
#
# COMPACT_ATOMS: atom_id res chain seq x y z
N MET A 1 25.99 -75.12 6.74
CA MET A 1 24.98 -74.05 6.86
C MET A 1 24.51 -73.65 5.47
N VAL A 2 23.38 -74.18 4.99
CA VAL A 2 22.82 -73.82 3.68
C VAL A 2 21.94 -72.60 3.90
N VAL A 3 22.48 -71.42 3.63
CA VAL A 3 21.69 -70.19 3.61
C VAL A 3 20.75 -70.28 2.40
N ASN A 4 19.45 -70.39 2.67
CA ASN A 4 18.42 -70.57 1.65
C ASN A 4 18.41 -69.36 0.68
N LYS A 5 18.77 -69.59 -0.59
CA LYS A 5 18.86 -68.53 -1.62
C LYS A 5 17.52 -67.82 -1.88
N GLY A 6 16.39 -68.40 -1.45
CA GLY A 6 15.06 -67.80 -1.58
C GLY A 6 14.81 -66.61 -0.64
N THR A 7 15.46 -66.55 0.53
CA THR A 7 15.21 -65.48 1.52
C THR A 7 15.83 -64.15 1.12
N TRP A 8 17.02 -64.17 0.51
CA TRP A 8 17.74 -62.96 0.04
C TRP A 8 17.06 -62.26 -1.13
N ARG A 9 16.42 -63.03 -2.02
CA ARG A 9 15.71 -62.47 -3.17
C ARG A 9 14.43 -61.75 -2.71
N ASN A 10 13.73 -62.35 -1.74
CA ASN A 10 12.51 -61.79 -1.17
C ASN A 10 12.78 -60.53 -0.33
N THR A 11 13.81 -60.52 0.53
CA THR A 11 14.17 -59.32 1.32
C THR A 11 14.64 -58.16 0.45
N ARG A 12 15.40 -58.44 -0.62
CA ARG A 12 15.82 -57.39 -1.58
C ARG A 12 14.62 -56.79 -2.31
N GLN A 13 13.66 -57.60 -2.72
CA GLN A 13 12.46 -57.17 -3.41
C GLN A 13 11.53 -56.37 -2.47
N TYR A 14 11.35 -56.83 -1.23
CA TYR A 14 10.61 -56.12 -0.18
C TYR A 14 11.23 -54.75 0.15
N ASN A 15 12.55 -54.69 0.32
CA ASN A 15 13.27 -53.44 0.59
C ASN A 15 13.11 -52.43 -0.55
N PHE A 16 13.13 -52.91 -1.81
CA PHE A 16 12.93 -52.06 -2.98
C PHE A 16 11.51 -51.46 -3.02
N GLU A 17 10.48 -52.25 -2.71
CA GLU A 17 9.10 -51.77 -2.64
C GLU A 17 8.89 -50.74 -1.52
N GLU A 18 9.47 -50.95 -0.33
CA GLU A 18 9.44 -49.95 0.74
C GLU A 18 10.14 -48.64 0.33
N GLU A 19 11.31 -48.73 -0.29
CA GLU A 19 12.06 -47.55 -0.73
C GLU A 19 11.29 -46.78 -1.80
N TYR A 20 10.67 -47.49 -2.75
CA TYR A 20 9.79 -46.90 -3.76
C TYR A 20 8.58 -46.22 -3.11
N ARG A 21 7.89 -46.88 -2.16
CA ARG A 21 6.76 -46.29 -1.42
C ARG A 21 7.17 -45.03 -0.66
N ARG A 22 8.32 -45.04 0.02
CA ARG A 22 8.89 -43.86 0.73
C ARG A 22 9.18 -42.71 -0.24
N LYS A 23 9.84 -42.98 -1.37
CA LYS A 23 10.12 -41.97 -2.41
C LYS A 23 8.85 -41.40 -3.03
N LYS A 24 7.84 -42.24 -3.29
CA LYS A 24 6.53 -41.82 -3.82
C LYS A 24 5.77 -40.94 -2.82
N ALA A 25 5.73 -41.33 -1.54
CA ALA A 25 5.11 -40.53 -0.48
C ALA A 25 5.83 -39.19 -0.27
N ALA A 26 7.16 -39.16 -0.32
CA ALA A 26 7.94 -37.92 -0.25
C ALA A 26 7.66 -36.99 -1.44
N ARG A 27 7.56 -37.54 -2.66
CA ARG A 27 7.19 -36.78 -3.87
C ARG A 27 5.78 -36.21 -3.78
N GLN A 28 4.81 -37.01 -3.32
CA GLN A 28 3.43 -36.54 -3.11
C GLN A 28 3.36 -35.40 -2.10
N LYS A 29 4.11 -35.48 -0.99
CA LYS A 29 4.20 -34.40 0.01
C LYS A 29 4.81 -33.10 -0.55
N ARG A 30 5.78 -33.19 -1.48
CA ARG A 30 6.35 -32.00 -2.14
C ARG A 30 5.31 -31.33 -3.04
N ILE A 31 4.65 -32.11 -3.90
CA ILE A 31 3.60 -31.60 -4.81
C ILE A 31 2.44 -30.97 -4.03
N ALA A 32 2.01 -31.59 -2.93
CA ALA A 32 0.96 -31.04 -2.08
C ALA A 32 1.37 -29.69 -1.46
N ARG A 33 2.60 -29.58 -0.95
CA ARG A 33 3.13 -28.31 -0.41
C ARG A 33 3.23 -27.22 -1.48
N GLU A 34 3.76 -27.56 -2.66
CA GLU A 34 3.85 -26.62 -3.79
C GLU A 34 2.49 -26.13 -4.25
N ARG A 35 1.47 -27.00 -4.28
CA ARG A 35 0.08 -26.61 -4.59
C ARG A 35 -0.47 -25.63 -3.56
N VAL A 36 -0.28 -25.89 -2.26
CA VAL A 36 -0.73 -24.98 -1.20
C VAL A 36 -0.05 -23.62 -1.31
N VAL A 37 1.28 -23.58 -1.48
CA VAL A 37 2.00 -22.30 -1.63
C VAL A 37 1.57 -21.56 -2.91
N ARG A 38 1.32 -22.28 -4.01
CA ARG A 38 0.85 -21.68 -5.26
C ARG A 38 -0.55 -21.09 -5.11
N ILE A 39 -1.48 -21.83 -4.51
CA ILE A 39 -2.85 -21.38 -4.24
C ILE A 39 -2.82 -20.20 -3.25
N GLN A 40 -2.03 -20.31 -2.18
CA GLN A 40 -1.86 -19.25 -1.18
C GLN A 40 -1.30 -17.98 -1.81
N LYS A 41 -0.28 -18.06 -2.67
CA LYS A 41 0.23 -16.90 -3.41
C LYS A 41 -0.82 -16.30 -4.35
N MET A 42 -1.56 -17.15 -5.06
CA MET A 42 -2.60 -16.72 -6.00
C MET A 42 -3.77 -16.01 -5.31
N LEU A 43 -4.09 -16.38 -4.07
CA LEU A 43 -5.12 -15.72 -3.24
C LEU A 43 -4.59 -14.47 -2.53
N TRP A 44 -3.36 -14.48 -2.02
CA TRP A 44 -2.85 -13.42 -1.13
C TRP A 44 -2.32 -12.19 -1.89
N TRP A 45 -1.70 -12.38 -3.06
CA TRP A 45 -1.22 -11.27 -3.89
C TRP A 45 -2.34 -10.31 -4.36
N PRO A 46 -3.47 -10.78 -4.94
CA PRO A 46 -4.52 -9.87 -5.38
C PRO A 46 -5.22 -9.16 -4.21
N THR A 47 -5.36 -9.81 -3.04
CA THR A 47 -5.91 -9.15 -1.86
C THR A 47 -5.04 -8.00 -1.37
N ILE A 48 -3.71 -8.19 -1.38
CA ILE A 48 -2.76 -7.14 -0.98
C ILE A 48 -2.81 -5.98 -1.98
N THR A 49 -2.84 -6.27 -3.29
CA THR A 49 -2.91 -5.21 -4.31
C THR A 49 -4.20 -4.40 -4.19
N VAL A 50 -5.34 -5.04 -3.95
CA VAL A 50 -6.62 -4.34 -3.74
C VAL A 50 -6.56 -3.46 -2.48
N MET A 51 -6.05 -3.98 -1.36
CA MET A 51 -5.90 -3.20 -0.12
C MET A 51 -4.99 -1.97 -0.30
N ILE A 52 -3.87 -2.12 -1.02
CA ILE A 52 -2.97 -1.02 -1.33
C ILE A 52 -3.67 0.04 -2.19
N LEU A 53 -4.40 -0.36 -3.23
CA LEU A 53 -5.14 0.58 -4.09
C LEU A 53 -6.23 1.33 -3.31
N VAL A 54 -6.96 0.64 -2.42
CA VAL A 54 -7.96 1.27 -1.54
C VAL A 54 -7.29 2.28 -0.61
N LEU A 55 -6.20 1.91 0.06
CA LEU A 55 -5.47 2.82 0.95
C LEU A 55 -4.90 4.02 0.20
N ALA A 56 -4.26 3.82 -0.94
CA ALA A 56 -3.74 4.90 -1.78
C ALA A 56 -4.86 5.85 -2.21
N THR A 57 -6.01 5.31 -2.61
CA THR A 57 -7.19 6.11 -2.95
C THR A 57 -7.66 6.92 -1.75
N LEU A 58 -7.79 6.33 -0.56
CA LEU A 58 -8.21 7.05 0.66
C LEU A 58 -7.22 8.13 1.08
N ILE A 59 -5.91 7.86 0.98
CA ILE A 59 -4.83 8.79 1.33
C ILE A 59 -4.80 9.99 0.37
N VAL A 60 -5.01 9.76 -0.93
CA VAL A 60 -4.98 10.83 -1.95
C VAL A 60 -6.32 11.58 -2.03
N TRP A 61 -7.44 10.88 -1.93
CA TRP A 61 -8.78 11.46 -2.09
C TRP A 61 -9.20 12.34 -0.92
N ARG A 62 -8.85 11.98 0.33
CA ARG A 62 -9.20 12.80 1.51
C ARG A 62 -8.62 14.23 1.50
N PRO A 63 -7.32 14.46 1.24
CA PRO A 63 -6.79 15.82 1.17
C PRO A 63 -7.26 16.58 -0.09
N LEU A 64 -7.71 15.87 -1.14
CA LEU A 64 -8.24 16.53 -2.33
C LEU A 64 -9.59 17.20 -2.08
N GLN A 65 -10.39 16.73 -1.11
CA GLN A 65 -11.67 17.34 -0.76
C GLN A 65 -11.56 18.57 0.16
N SER A 66 -10.39 18.84 0.76
CA SER A 66 -10.23 19.92 1.74
C SER A 66 -9.85 21.27 1.13
N VAL A 67 -9.43 21.31 -0.14
CA VAL A 67 -9.14 22.55 -0.86
C VAL A 67 -10.32 22.87 -1.79
N ARG A 68 -11.08 23.93 -1.46
CA ARG A 68 -12.16 24.41 -2.33
C ARG A 68 -11.58 25.29 -3.44
N ILE A 69 -11.21 24.69 -4.56
CA ILE A 69 -10.93 25.39 -5.81
C ILE A 69 -12.17 25.25 -6.69
N ASP A 70 -13.11 26.18 -6.51
CA ASP A 70 -14.40 26.14 -7.21
C ASP A 70 -14.25 26.59 -8.67
N SER A 71 -13.17 27.33 -8.99
CA SER A 71 -12.88 27.82 -10.35
C SER A 71 -11.38 27.89 -10.66
N VAL A 72 -11.06 27.89 -11.96
CA VAL A 72 -9.68 28.13 -12.46
C VAL A 72 -9.13 29.46 -11.94
N TRP A 73 -9.98 30.47 -11.82
CA TRP A 73 -9.61 31.80 -11.33
C TRP A 73 -9.17 31.79 -9.87
N ASP A 74 -9.77 30.94 -9.02
CA ASP A 74 -9.36 30.81 -7.61
C ASP A 74 -7.98 30.18 -7.48
N GLY A 75 -7.64 29.23 -8.36
CA GLY A 75 -6.30 28.66 -8.45
C GLY A 75 -5.25 29.70 -8.84
N ILE A 76 -5.57 30.55 -9.82
CA ILE A 76 -4.68 31.65 -10.23
C ILE A 76 -4.49 32.65 -9.09
N ARG A 77 -5.59 33.08 -8.45
CA ARG A 77 -5.53 34.01 -7.30
C ARG A 77 -4.70 33.44 -6.15
N HIS A 78 -4.87 32.15 -5.84
CA HIS A 78 -4.10 31.47 -4.79
C HIS A 78 -2.59 31.49 -5.07
N LEU A 79 -2.18 31.23 -6.32
CA LEU A 79 -0.77 31.28 -6.69
C LEU A 79 -0.22 32.72 -6.60
N THR A 80 -0.97 33.70 -7.09
CA THR A 80 -0.57 35.12 -7.00
C THR A 80 -0.50 35.62 -5.57
N SER A 81 -1.20 35.00 -4.63
CA SER A 81 -1.16 35.37 -3.21
C SER A 81 0.07 34.86 -2.47
N ALA A 82 0.85 33.94 -3.04
CA ALA A 82 1.98 33.25 -2.40
C ALA A 82 3.16 34.15 -1.95
N PRO A 83 3.52 35.26 -2.63
CA PRO A 83 4.74 36.00 -2.29
C PRO A 83 4.70 36.71 -0.94
N ASN A 84 3.55 37.27 -0.56
CA ASN A 84 3.36 37.99 0.69
C ASN A 84 1.87 38.31 0.95
N CYS A 85 1.57 38.77 2.17
CA CYS A 85 0.22 39.19 2.54
C CYS A 85 -0.32 40.40 1.76
N ASN A 86 0.53 41.26 1.19
CA ASN A 86 0.06 42.37 0.36
C ASN A 86 -0.50 41.86 -0.96
N ALA A 87 0.18 40.90 -1.59
CA ALA A 87 -0.30 40.21 -2.78
C ALA A 87 -1.60 39.45 -2.48
N ALA A 88 -1.68 38.77 -1.34
CA ALA A 88 -2.90 38.09 -0.90
C ALA A 88 -4.09 39.03 -0.71
N ARG A 89 -3.89 40.22 -0.15
CA ARG A 89 -4.91 41.27 -0.02
C ARG A 89 -5.27 41.86 -1.39
N ALA A 90 -4.29 42.08 -2.27
CA ALA A 90 -4.51 42.63 -3.60
C ALA A 90 -5.42 41.74 -4.46
N VAL A 91 -5.34 40.42 -4.29
CA VAL A 91 -6.21 39.46 -4.99
C VAL A 91 -7.46 39.08 -4.20
N GLY A 92 -7.73 39.76 -3.08
CA GLY A 92 -8.94 39.59 -2.28
C GLY A 92 -9.05 38.25 -1.55
N LEU A 93 -7.92 37.56 -1.32
CA LEU A 93 -7.90 36.26 -0.65
C LEU A 93 -7.49 36.34 0.84
N ALA A 94 -6.96 37.46 1.32
CA ALA A 94 -6.61 37.63 2.73
C ALA A 94 -7.72 38.37 3.51
N PRO A 95 -8.02 37.97 4.76
CA PRO A 95 -7.46 36.83 5.49
C PRO A 95 -8.01 35.48 5.01
N ALA A 96 -7.17 34.44 5.03
CA ALA A 96 -7.53 33.08 4.57
C ALA A 96 -7.39 32.04 5.67
N ARG A 97 -8.29 31.05 5.74
CA ARG A 97 -8.20 29.92 6.68
C ARG A 97 -7.62 28.67 6.01
N ARG A 98 -7.09 27.73 6.82
CA ARG A 98 -6.68 26.39 6.34
C ARG A 98 -7.74 25.75 5.42
N GLY A 99 -7.33 25.35 4.22
CA GLY A 99 -8.21 24.77 3.19
C GLY A 99 -8.89 25.78 2.25
N GLN A 100 -8.71 27.09 2.47
CA GLN A 100 -9.19 28.13 1.56
C GLN A 100 -8.10 28.59 0.59
N PRO A 101 -8.47 28.98 -0.65
CA PRO A 101 -7.58 29.71 -1.53
C PRO A 101 -7.02 30.94 -0.83
N GLY A 102 -5.69 31.09 -0.88
CA GLY A 102 -4.98 32.20 -0.25
C GLY A 102 -4.28 31.86 1.07
N TYR A 103 -4.62 30.73 1.69
CA TYR A 103 -3.91 30.25 2.87
C TYR A 103 -2.56 29.67 2.47
N TRP A 104 -1.50 30.21 3.05
CA TRP A 104 -0.15 29.71 2.94
C TRP A 104 0.41 29.57 4.36
N PRO A 105 0.99 28.42 4.74
CA PRO A 105 1.59 28.24 6.07
C PRO A 105 2.68 29.29 6.39
N SER A 106 3.35 29.84 5.36
CA SER A 106 4.33 30.91 5.50
C SER A 106 3.73 32.27 5.88
N HIS A 107 2.41 32.45 5.73
CA HIS A 107 1.70 33.69 6.04
C HIS A 107 0.93 33.64 7.37
N ASP A 108 0.96 32.49 8.04
CA ASP A 108 0.33 32.20 9.32
C ASP A 108 1.44 32.22 10.39
N ALA A 109 1.76 33.43 10.87
CA ALA A 109 2.94 33.68 11.69
C ALA A 109 2.84 33.02 13.09
N ASP A 110 1.64 32.97 13.65
CA ASP A 110 1.31 32.39 14.94
C ASP A 110 0.77 30.94 14.84
N ASN A 111 0.57 30.44 13.63
CA ASN A 111 0.09 29.08 13.32
C ASN A 111 -1.31 28.77 13.87
N ASP A 112 -2.16 29.79 14.04
CA ASP A 112 -3.53 29.64 14.53
C ASP A 112 -4.48 29.09 13.45
N GLY A 113 -4.01 29.02 12.20
CA GLY A 113 -4.75 28.55 11.04
C GLY A 113 -5.40 29.65 10.22
N VAL A 114 -5.10 30.93 10.50
CA VAL A 114 -5.56 32.10 9.76
C VAL A 114 -4.35 32.89 9.23
N ALA A 115 -4.19 32.89 7.91
CA ALA A 115 -3.12 33.63 7.25
C ALA A 115 -3.50 35.09 7.01
N CYS A 116 -2.51 35.98 7.10
CA CYS A 116 -2.61 37.40 6.76
C CYS A 116 -3.71 38.17 7.50
N GLU A 117 -3.86 37.90 8.80
CA GLU A 117 -4.79 38.63 9.65
C GLU A 117 -4.57 40.16 9.58
N PRO A 118 -5.63 40.96 9.74
CA PRO A 118 -5.50 42.42 9.81
C PRO A 118 -4.71 42.89 11.03
N TRP A 119 -4.76 42.11 12.11
CA TRP A 119 -4.15 42.42 13.40
C TRP A 119 -3.34 41.21 13.86
N PRO A 120 -2.07 41.36 14.23
CA PRO A 120 -1.31 40.27 14.84
C PRO A 120 -1.90 39.93 16.21
N ARG A 121 -2.07 38.63 16.48
CA ARG A 121 -2.50 38.13 17.79
C ARG A 121 -1.31 37.66 18.63
#